data_AF-A0AAV1IJ28-F1
#
_entry.id   AF-A0AAV1IJ28-F1
#
_cell.length_a   1.000
_cell.length_b   1.000
_cell.length_c   1.000
_cell.angle_alpha   90.00
_cell.angle_beta   90.00
_cell.angle_gamma   90.00
#
_symmetry.space_group_name_H-M   'P 1'
#
loop_
_entity.id
_entity.type
_entity.pdbx_description
1 polymer ?
#
loop_
_entity_poly.entity_id
_entity_poly.type
_entity_poly.pdbx_seq_one_letter_code
_entity_poly.pdbx_strand_id
1 'polypeptide(L)'
;MAFPNENGRQYANSYTMEEAETVDKAKRTHRETTQSAQRALKTAERTKELAANTLGELQHQGQKLDMIDRDLHDIDTDVDESKSILSYMRRCCLCFLCACCCDGDKDVARDSTRKKRVKDANKARIQEQEMLARANEERKEASGAVSTAAQVPRNEEAARDELFGQQPVAKSGRVNIEERRRQRAAAQRSAAGRIGEGLADEDREDIQTETEKQEDTFDHIGSALGDLKHMSNEMNNELKRQERVLDAVTDHTDRSAYELQNVSHQAKKDFKVRPARQSGGGMKRQALRAASKFV
;
A
#
# COMPACT_ATOMS: atom_id res chain seq x y z
N MET A 1 -27.66 -56.75 -23.17
CA MET A 1 -27.24 -55.77 -24.20
C MET A 1 -26.28 -54.82 -23.50
N ALA A 2 -25.09 -54.61 -24.06
CA ALA A 2 -24.13 -53.67 -23.50
C ALA A 2 -24.50 -52.24 -23.93
N PHE A 3 -24.49 -51.31 -22.99
CA PHE A 3 -24.89 -49.92 -23.21
C PHE A 3 -23.67 -49.03 -23.40
N PRO A 4 -23.68 -48.06 -24.34
CA PRO A 4 -22.57 -47.13 -24.50
C PRO A 4 -22.54 -46.08 -23.36
N ASN A 5 -21.35 -45.78 -22.85
CA ASN A 5 -21.07 -44.72 -21.89
C ASN A 5 -20.82 -43.37 -22.59
N GLU A 6 -20.60 -42.31 -21.79
CA GLU A 6 -20.27 -40.95 -22.26
C GLU A 6 -19.13 -40.87 -23.30
N ASN A 7 -18.20 -41.82 -23.28
CA ASN A 7 -17.04 -41.88 -24.17
C ASN A 7 -17.22 -42.85 -25.35
N GLY A 8 -18.44 -43.38 -25.56
CA GLY A 8 -18.76 -44.35 -26.62
C GLY A 8 -18.24 -45.76 -26.37
N ARG A 9 -17.68 -46.05 -25.18
CA ARG A 9 -17.27 -47.39 -24.76
C ARG A 9 -18.46 -48.12 -24.15
N GLN A 10 -18.51 -49.45 -24.30
CA GLN A 10 -19.59 -50.23 -23.71
C GLN A 10 -19.33 -50.46 -22.21
N TYR A 11 -20.35 -50.20 -21.39
CA TYR A 11 -20.36 -50.63 -20.00
C TYR A 11 -20.20 -52.15 -19.91
N ALA A 12 -19.43 -52.60 -18.92
CA ALA A 12 -19.33 -54.01 -18.61
C ALA A 12 -20.74 -54.61 -18.41
N ASN A 13 -20.96 -55.86 -18.84
CA ASN A 13 -22.24 -56.56 -18.72
C ASN A 13 -22.74 -56.72 -17.27
N SER A 14 -21.96 -56.27 -16.27
CA SER A 14 -22.28 -56.24 -14.85
C SER A 14 -23.22 -55.11 -14.43
N TYR A 15 -23.41 -54.08 -15.26
CA TYR A 15 -24.28 -52.94 -14.93
C TYR A 15 -25.68 -53.07 -15.52
N THR A 16 -26.69 -52.74 -14.72
CA THR A 16 -28.03 -52.40 -15.22
C THR A 16 -28.02 -51.02 -15.89
N MET A 17 -29.03 -50.72 -16.71
CA MET A 17 -29.17 -49.43 -17.39
C MET A 17 -29.24 -48.25 -16.39
N GLU A 18 -29.93 -48.46 -15.26
CA GLU A 18 -30.11 -47.44 -14.20
C GLU A 18 -28.81 -47.20 -13.42
N GLU A 19 -28.03 -48.26 -13.14
CA GLU A 19 -26.71 -48.14 -12.51
C GLU A 19 -25.71 -47.41 -13.40
N ALA A 20 -25.69 -47.72 -14.70
CA ALA A 20 -24.83 -47.06 -15.68
C ALA A 20 -25.11 -45.55 -15.77
N GLU A 21 -26.38 -45.14 -15.81
CA GLU A 21 -26.76 -43.71 -15.81
C GLU A 21 -26.32 -43.00 -14.52
N THR A 22 -26.45 -43.67 -13.38
CA THR A 22 -26.04 -43.12 -12.08
C THR A 22 -24.53 -42.92 -12.00
N VAL A 23 -23.75 -43.86 -12.53
CA VAL A 23 -22.27 -43.78 -12.60
C VAL A 23 -21.83 -42.61 -13.49
N ASP A 24 -22.40 -42.47 -14.67
CA ASP A 24 -22.10 -41.35 -15.58
C ASP A 24 -22.44 -40.01 -14.92
N LYS A 25 -23.64 -39.90 -14.34
CA LYS A 25 -24.04 -38.70 -13.60
C LYS A 25 -23.08 -38.37 -12.46
N ALA A 26 -22.61 -39.37 -11.72
CA ALA A 26 -21.65 -39.20 -10.64
C ALA A 26 -20.30 -38.68 -11.16
N LYS A 27 -19.74 -39.32 -12.19
CA LYS A 27 -18.49 -38.89 -12.85
C LYS A 27 -18.59 -37.47 -13.38
N ARG A 28 -19.68 -37.15 -14.07
CA ARG A 28 -19.95 -35.81 -14.59
C ARG A 28 -19.99 -34.76 -13.48
N THR A 29 -20.76 -35.02 -12.43
CA THR A 29 -20.88 -34.11 -11.27
C THR A 29 -19.52 -33.93 -10.59
N HIS A 30 -18.70 -34.98 -10.51
CA HIS A 30 -17.34 -34.90 -10.00
C HIS A 30 -16.48 -33.95 -10.85
N ARG A 31 -16.41 -34.16 -12.16
CA ARG A 31 -15.64 -33.29 -13.07
C ARG A 31 -16.10 -31.82 -13.01
N GLU A 32 -17.42 -31.59 -12.95
CA GLU A 32 -18.00 -30.25 -12.80
C GLU A 32 -17.58 -29.60 -11.47
N THR A 33 -17.54 -30.37 -10.38
CA THR A 33 -17.08 -29.91 -9.06
C THR A 33 -15.58 -29.58 -9.07
N THR A 34 -14.75 -30.41 -9.71
CA THR A 34 -13.31 -30.16 -9.89
C THR A 34 -13.09 -28.87 -10.66
N GLN A 35 -13.81 -28.67 -11.76
CA GLN A 35 -13.71 -27.45 -12.55
C GLN A 35 -14.15 -26.22 -11.75
N SER A 36 -15.17 -26.35 -10.91
CA SER A 36 -15.61 -25.27 -10.02
C SER A 36 -14.55 -24.93 -8.98
N ALA A 37 -13.92 -25.93 -8.36
CA ALA A 37 -12.80 -25.73 -7.43
C ALA A 37 -11.63 -25.02 -8.12
N GLN A 38 -11.26 -25.41 -9.35
CA GLN A 38 -10.21 -24.74 -10.11
C GLN A 38 -10.52 -23.26 -10.39
N ARG A 39 -11.78 -22.93 -10.71
CA ARG A 39 -12.22 -21.53 -10.86
C ARG A 39 -12.09 -20.75 -9.55
N ALA A 40 -12.43 -21.37 -8.43
CA ALA A 40 -12.28 -20.78 -7.11
C ALA A 40 -10.81 -20.53 -6.76
N LEU A 41 -9.93 -21.50 -7.01
CA LEU A 41 -8.49 -21.37 -6.81
C LEU A 41 -7.91 -20.20 -7.60
N LYS A 42 -8.21 -20.13 -8.91
CA LYS A 42 -7.76 -19.03 -9.76
C LYS A 42 -8.21 -17.67 -9.24
N THR A 43 -9.41 -17.60 -8.67
CA THR A 43 -9.93 -16.38 -8.07
C THR A 43 -9.16 -16.05 -6.78
N ALA A 44 -8.94 -17.03 -5.90
CA ALA A 44 -8.18 -16.86 -4.67
C ALA A 44 -6.73 -16.40 -4.94
N GLU A 45 -6.04 -16.98 -5.93
CA GLU A 45 -4.69 -16.58 -6.33
C GLU A 45 -4.63 -15.13 -6.84
N ARG A 46 -5.59 -14.74 -7.67
CA ARG A 46 -5.72 -13.34 -8.14
C ARG A 46 -6.00 -12.37 -6.99
N THR A 47 -6.86 -12.76 -6.05
CA THR A 47 -7.12 -11.94 -4.87
C THR A 47 -5.88 -11.83 -3.99
N LYS A 48 -5.08 -12.89 -3.88
CA LYS A 48 -3.81 -12.88 -3.13
C LYS A 48 -2.81 -11.90 -3.75
N GLU A 49 -2.64 -11.93 -5.07
CA GLU A 49 -1.77 -10.97 -5.78
C GLU A 49 -2.24 -9.52 -5.59
N LEU A 50 -3.55 -9.27 -5.72
CA LEU A 50 -4.13 -7.95 -5.49
C LEU A 50 -3.93 -7.47 -4.05
N ALA A 51 -4.09 -8.36 -3.07
CA ALA A 51 -3.89 -8.07 -1.65
C ALA A 51 -2.41 -7.72 -1.36
N ALA A 52 -1.45 -8.43 -1.97
CA ALA A 52 -0.03 -8.11 -1.82
C ALA A 52 0.31 -6.72 -2.37
N ASN A 53 -0.21 -6.38 -3.57
CA ASN A 53 -0.04 -5.04 -4.15
C ASN A 53 -0.66 -3.95 -3.27
N THR A 54 -1.85 -4.21 -2.73
CA THR A 54 -2.57 -3.27 -1.86
C THR A 54 -1.84 -3.08 -0.54
N LEU A 55 -1.30 -4.14 0.07
CA LEU A 55 -0.51 -4.04 1.29
C LEU A 55 0.77 -3.20 1.07
N GLY A 56 1.45 -3.38 -0.07
CA GLY A 56 2.60 -2.55 -0.44
C GLY A 56 2.24 -1.07 -0.60
N GLU A 57 1.08 -0.77 -1.19
CA GLU A 57 0.59 0.60 -1.31
C GLU A 57 0.19 1.20 0.05
N LEU A 58 -0.45 0.41 0.92
CA LEU A 58 -0.77 0.85 2.28
C LEU A 58 0.50 1.18 3.07
N GLN A 59 1.53 0.33 3.04
CA GLN A 59 2.80 0.64 3.71
C GLN A 59 3.44 1.93 3.16
N HIS A 60 3.37 2.15 1.86
CA HIS A 60 3.87 3.39 1.25
C HIS A 60 3.08 4.63 1.70
N GLN A 61 1.75 4.52 1.84
CA GLN A 61 0.92 5.59 2.39
C GLN A 61 1.23 5.85 3.87
N GLY A 62 1.50 4.81 4.66
CA GLY A 62 1.93 4.95 6.05
C GLY A 62 3.22 5.75 6.19
N GLN A 63 4.21 5.48 5.34
CA GLN A 63 5.47 6.26 5.30
C GLN A 63 5.24 7.73 4.93
N LYS A 64 4.30 8.01 4.01
CA LYS A 64 3.93 9.39 3.68
C LYS A 64 3.29 10.11 4.87
N LEU A 65 2.45 9.43 5.64
CA LEU A 65 1.86 10.00 6.85
C LEU A 65 2.93 10.28 7.92
N ASP A 66 3.90 9.38 8.11
CA ASP A 66 5.04 9.62 9.00
C ASP A 66 5.88 10.83 8.54
N MET A 67 6.01 11.05 7.22
CA MET A 67 6.69 12.24 6.67
C MET A 67 5.89 13.52 6.93
N ILE A 68 4.57 13.48 6.73
CA ILE A 68 3.69 14.63 6.99
C ILE A 68 3.73 15.01 8.48
N ASP A 69 3.72 14.04 9.38
CA ASP A 69 3.81 14.31 10.82
C ASP A 69 5.12 15.04 11.17
N ARG A 70 6.26 14.63 10.59
CA ARG A 70 7.54 15.35 10.76
C ARG A 70 7.49 16.76 10.16
N ASP A 71 6.95 16.91 8.96
CA ASP A 71 6.81 18.21 8.30
C ASP A 71 5.96 19.17 9.17
N LEU A 72 4.94 18.67 9.86
CA LEU A 72 4.14 19.49 10.77
C LEU A 72 4.93 19.95 12.02
N HIS A 73 5.83 19.12 12.55
CA HIS A 73 6.72 19.52 13.65
C HIS A 73 7.72 20.60 13.21
N ASP A 74 8.22 20.51 11.97
CA ASP A 74 9.07 21.55 11.38
C ASP A 74 8.29 22.86 11.23
N ILE A 75 7.01 22.80 10.82
CA ILE A 75 6.13 23.98 10.75
C ILE A 75 5.95 24.62 12.13
N ASP A 76 5.68 23.84 13.18
CA ASP A 76 5.53 24.37 14.55
C ASP A 76 6.81 25.10 14.99
N THR A 77 7.98 24.50 14.72
CA THR A 77 9.29 25.11 15.01
C THR A 77 9.47 26.44 14.25
N ASP A 78 9.11 26.48 12.97
CA ASP A 78 9.18 27.68 12.14
C ASP A 78 8.19 28.77 12.61
N VAL A 79 7.01 28.38 13.07
CA VAL A 79 6.00 29.27 13.66
C VAL A 79 6.53 29.91 14.93
N ASP A 80 7.14 29.12 15.81
CA ASP A 80 7.74 29.62 17.05
C ASP A 80 8.97 30.51 16.80
N GLU A 81 9.84 30.15 15.85
CA GLU A 81 10.93 31.03 15.42
C GLU A 81 10.38 32.36 14.88
N SER A 82 9.29 32.32 14.10
CA SER A 82 8.62 33.50 13.56
C SER A 82 8.04 34.39 14.66
N LYS A 83 7.37 33.82 15.68
CA LYS A 83 6.89 34.57 16.86
C LYS A 83 8.04 35.30 17.55
N SER A 84 9.19 34.62 17.73
CA SER A 84 10.37 35.19 18.37
C SER A 84 10.93 36.38 17.58
N ILE A 85 11.02 36.25 16.25
CA ILE A 85 11.49 37.33 15.36
C ILE A 85 10.56 38.55 15.42
N LEU A 86 9.24 38.36 15.35
CA LEU A 86 8.28 39.46 15.44
C LEU A 86 8.35 40.16 16.80
N SER A 87 8.51 39.41 17.89
CA SER A 87 8.67 39.96 19.24
C SER A 87 9.93 40.83 19.35
N TYR A 88 11.07 40.37 18.81
CA TYR A 88 12.30 41.14 18.76
C TYR A 88 12.13 42.44 17.98
N MET A 89 11.57 42.37 16.77
CA MET A 89 11.33 43.54 15.91
C MET A 89 10.41 44.57 16.58
N ARG A 90 9.38 44.11 17.32
CA ARG A 90 8.51 45.00 18.11
C ARG A 90 9.25 45.69 19.26
N ARG A 91 10.15 44.98 19.94
CA ARG A 91 10.95 45.52 21.06
C ARG A 91 11.99 46.54 20.61
N CYS A 92 12.51 46.40 19.38
CA CYS A 92 13.43 47.34 18.76
C CYS A 92 12.75 48.69 18.41
N CYS A 93 11.50 48.67 17.93
CA CYS A 93 10.77 49.88 17.51
C CYS A 93 10.15 50.73 18.64
N LEU A 94 10.11 50.23 19.88
CA LEU A 94 9.45 50.91 21.02
C LEU A 94 10.40 51.78 21.87
N CYS A 95 11.70 51.82 21.55
CA CYS A 95 12.64 52.73 22.21
C CYS A 95 12.63 54.08 21.49
N PHE A 96 11.86 55.05 22.01
CA PHE A 96 11.67 56.39 21.46
C PHE A 96 12.94 57.27 21.34
N LEU A 97 14.15 56.73 21.60
CA LEU A 97 15.38 57.50 21.72
C LEU A 97 16.63 56.85 21.10
N CYS A 98 16.52 55.90 20.17
CA CYS A 98 17.71 55.21 19.65
C CYS A 98 18.00 55.47 18.16
N ALA A 99 19.15 56.10 17.90
CA ALA A 99 19.82 56.15 16.59
C ALA A 99 20.82 54.99 16.37
N CYS A 100 20.79 53.94 17.21
CA CYS A 100 21.88 52.96 17.34
C CYS A 100 21.42 51.49 17.55
N CYS A 101 20.21 51.05 17.16
CA CYS A 101 19.87 49.61 17.23
C CYS A 101 20.41 48.80 16.03
N CYS A 102 21.63 49.11 15.60
CA CYS A 102 22.44 48.31 14.70
C CYS A 102 23.67 47.80 15.48
N ASP A 103 23.48 47.00 16.52
CA ASP A 103 24.50 46.04 16.94
C ASP A 103 24.01 44.67 16.48
N GLY A 104 24.34 44.36 15.24
CA GLY A 104 24.30 42.98 14.76
C GLY A 104 25.39 42.19 15.46
N ASP A 105 25.09 40.96 15.89
CA ASP A 105 26.09 39.88 15.81
C ASP A 105 25.58 38.47 16.15
N LYS A 106 24.35 38.30 16.63
CA LYS A 106 23.77 36.94 16.82
C LYS A 106 22.70 36.57 15.79
N ASP A 107 21.92 37.54 15.33
CA ASP A 107 20.77 37.27 14.46
C ASP A 107 21.10 37.20 12.96
N VAL A 108 22.15 37.87 12.47
CA VAL A 108 22.63 37.69 11.08
C VAL A 108 23.26 36.30 10.90
N ALA A 109 23.98 35.83 11.92
CA ALA A 109 24.45 34.46 12.00
C ALA A 109 23.27 33.47 12.04
N ARG A 110 22.20 33.77 12.79
CA ARG A 110 20.97 32.97 12.83
C ARG A 110 20.21 32.96 11.50
N ASP A 111 20.04 34.09 10.82
CA ASP A 111 19.37 34.20 9.51
C ASP A 111 20.18 33.51 8.39
N SER A 112 21.50 33.65 8.38
CA SER A 112 22.36 32.91 7.45
C SER A 112 22.35 31.40 7.74
N THR A 113 22.29 31.00 9.01
CA THR A 113 22.10 29.61 9.42
C THR A 113 20.72 29.10 9.00
N ARG A 114 19.65 29.88 9.16
CA ARG A 114 18.30 29.55 8.71
C ARG A 114 18.23 29.40 7.19
N LYS A 115 18.76 30.35 6.42
CA LYS A 115 18.85 30.26 4.96
C LYS A 115 19.62 29.02 4.51
N LYS A 116 20.69 28.67 5.22
CA LYS A 116 21.46 27.45 4.95
C LYS A 116 20.66 26.19 5.29
N ARG A 117 20.04 26.12 6.48
CA ARG A 117 19.14 25.02 6.89
C ARG A 117 18.00 24.81 5.89
N VAL A 118 17.29 25.88 5.50
CA VAL A 118 16.19 25.80 4.53
C VAL A 118 16.68 25.37 3.15
N LYS A 119 17.87 25.83 2.72
CA LYS A 119 18.46 25.43 1.44
C LYS A 119 18.91 23.97 1.45
N ASP A 120 19.51 23.52 2.54
CA ASP A 120 19.99 22.15 2.71
C ASP A 120 18.80 21.18 2.88
N ALA A 121 17.76 21.56 3.63
CA ALA A 121 16.50 20.82 3.74
C ALA A 121 15.77 20.70 2.40
N ASN A 122 15.68 21.78 1.61
CA ASN A 122 15.10 21.72 0.27
C ASN A 122 15.90 20.81 -0.67
N LYS A 123 17.24 20.84 -0.59
CA LYS A 123 18.09 19.91 -1.36
C LYS A 123 17.88 18.46 -0.93
N ALA A 124 17.81 18.19 0.36
CA ALA A 124 17.57 16.85 0.90
C ALA A 124 16.19 16.33 0.46
N ARG A 125 15.14 17.17 0.52
CA ARG A 125 13.80 16.81 0.01
C ARG A 125 13.78 16.50 -1.48
N ILE A 126 14.49 17.29 -2.29
CA ILE A 126 14.60 17.04 -3.74
C ILE A 126 15.31 15.70 -3.97
N GLN A 127 16.40 15.44 -3.25
CA GLN A 127 17.13 14.17 -3.33
C GLN A 127 16.27 12.99 -2.90
N GLU A 128 15.50 13.11 -1.82
CA GLU A 128 14.59 12.07 -1.33
C GLU A 128 13.45 11.80 -2.32
N GLN A 129 12.84 12.84 -2.89
CA GLN A 129 11.84 12.70 -3.96
C GLN A 129 12.43 12.04 -5.20
N GLU A 130 13.64 12.40 -5.61
CA GLU A 130 14.33 11.77 -6.74
C GLU A 130 14.67 10.30 -6.46
N MET A 131 15.10 9.97 -5.24
CA MET A 131 15.40 8.60 -4.81
C MET A 131 14.13 7.73 -4.81
N LEU A 132 13.02 8.24 -4.26
CA LEU A 132 11.72 7.56 -4.27
C LEU A 132 11.17 7.42 -5.70
N ALA A 133 11.35 8.43 -6.56
CA ALA A 133 10.96 8.36 -7.95
C ALA A 133 11.75 7.28 -8.71
N ARG A 134 13.07 7.18 -8.49
CA ARG A 134 13.91 6.11 -9.06
C ARG A 134 13.51 4.73 -8.54
N ALA A 135 13.28 4.58 -7.23
CA ALA A 135 12.83 3.31 -6.66
C ALA A 135 11.46 2.87 -7.21
N ASN A 136 10.55 3.82 -7.45
CA ASN A 136 9.25 3.56 -8.07
C ASN A 136 9.36 3.25 -9.57
N GLU A 137 10.27 3.89 -10.30
CA GLU A 137 10.60 3.54 -11.68
C GLU A 137 11.20 2.13 -11.77
N GLU A 138 12.17 1.79 -10.91
CA GLU A 138 12.76 0.45 -10.83
C GLU A 138 11.70 -0.61 -10.49
N ARG A 139 10.76 -0.32 -9.58
CA ARG A 139 9.60 -1.20 -9.32
C ARG A 139 8.68 -1.34 -10.53
N LYS A 140 8.45 -0.25 -11.28
CA LYS A 140 7.64 -0.28 -12.50
C LYS A 140 8.33 -1.06 -13.61
N GLU A 141 9.62 -0.91 -13.81
CA GLU A 141 10.41 -1.67 -14.78
C GLU A 141 10.47 -3.16 -14.41
N ALA A 142 10.62 -3.49 -13.12
CA ALA A 142 10.51 -4.86 -12.62
C ALA A 142 9.11 -5.47 -12.86
N SER A 143 8.04 -4.65 -12.78
CA SER A 143 6.67 -5.09 -13.09
C SER A 143 6.35 -5.12 -14.59
N GLY A 144 6.99 -4.26 -15.40
CA GLY A 144 6.78 -4.12 -16.85
C GLY A 144 7.55 -5.15 -17.69
N ALA A 145 8.63 -5.72 -17.14
CA ALA A 145 9.39 -6.80 -17.76
C ALA A 145 8.71 -8.20 -17.68
N VAL A 146 7.55 -8.32 -17.00
CA VAL A 146 6.79 -9.59 -16.87
C VAL A 146 5.87 -9.83 -18.08
N SER A 147 6.40 -9.69 -19.29
CA SER A 147 5.67 -10.12 -20.50
C SER A 147 6.46 -11.02 -21.44
N THR A 148 7.75 -11.25 -21.23
CA THR A 148 8.48 -12.36 -21.87
C THR A 148 9.65 -12.79 -20.99
N ALA A 149 9.65 -14.06 -20.57
CA ALA A 149 10.65 -14.71 -19.73
C ALA A 149 10.61 -14.36 -18.23
N ALA A 150 9.57 -14.86 -17.54
CA ALA A 150 9.69 -15.21 -16.14
C ALA A 150 10.70 -16.37 -16.00
N GLN A 151 11.99 -16.05 -15.87
CA GLN A 151 12.92 -16.98 -15.25
C GLN A 151 12.55 -17.06 -13.77
N VAL A 152 11.90 -18.19 -13.43
CA VAL A 152 11.70 -18.69 -12.08
C VAL A 152 13.00 -18.47 -11.27
N PRO A 153 12.99 -17.63 -10.21
CA PRO A 153 14.11 -17.64 -9.27
C PRO A 153 14.18 -19.03 -8.66
N ARG A 154 15.36 -19.67 -8.77
CA ARG A 154 15.66 -21.00 -8.23
C ARG A 154 15.76 -20.95 -6.70
N ASN A 155 14.65 -20.65 -6.02
CA ASN A 155 14.36 -20.85 -4.59
C ASN A 155 13.40 -19.77 -4.08
N GLU A 156 12.11 -19.99 -4.35
CA GLU A 156 10.97 -19.26 -3.76
C GLU A 156 11.01 -19.21 -2.21
N GLU A 157 11.84 -20.05 -1.59
CA GLU A 157 12.08 -20.15 -0.16
C GLU A 157 13.02 -19.07 0.40
N ALA A 158 13.98 -18.57 -0.40
CA ALA A 158 14.91 -17.52 0.04
C ALA A 158 14.27 -16.13 0.05
N ALA A 159 13.38 -15.85 -0.91
CA ALA A 159 12.59 -14.61 -0.95
C ALA A 159 11.52 -14.55 0.15
N ARG A 160 11.07 -15.70 0.66
CA ARG A 160 10.23 -15.80 1.87
C ARG A 160 11.03 -15.45 3.12
N ASP A 161 12.29 -15.89 3.23
CA ASP A 161 13.10 -15.68 4.44
C ASP A 161 13.52 -14.21 4.65
N GLU A 162 13.73 -13.44 3.58
CA GLU A 162 14.05 -12.01 3.70
C GLU A 162 12.85 -11.12 4.10
N LEU A 163 11.61 -11.53 3.79
CA LEU A 163 10.40 -10.78 4.15
C LEU A 163 9.80 -11.19 5.52
N PHE A 164 10.02 -12.45 5.93
CA PHE A 164 9.47 -13.03 7.17
C PHE A 164 10.54 -13.36 8.23
N GLY A 165 11.81 -13.22 7.92
CA GLY A 165 12.94 -13.57 8.79
C GLY A 165 13.30 -12.46 9.77
N GLN A 166 12.47 -12.29 10.81
CA GLN A 166 12.88 -11.92 12.18
C GLN A 166 11.64 -11.53 13.01
N GLN A 167 11.01 -12.52 13.66
CA GLN A 167 10.71 -12.46 15.11
C GLN A 167 9.95 -13.71 15.60
N PRO A 168 10.37 -14.32 16.72
CA PRO A 168 9.65 -15.43 17.32
C PRO A 168 8.45 -14.88 18.09
N VAL A 169 7.30 -14.73 17.42
CA VAL A 169 6.08 -14.28 18.09
C VAL A 169 5.43 -15.46 18.80
N ALA A 170 5.26 -15.28 20.11
CA ALA A 170 4.84 -16.26 21.10
C ALA A 170 3.60 -17.08 20.70
N LYS A 171 3.60 -18.32 21.20
CA LYS A 171 2.51 -19.31 21.13
C LYS A 171 1.21 -18.73 21.70
N SER A 172 0.41 -18.11 20.86
CA SER A 172 -1.02 -17.87 21.15
C SER A 172 -1.85 -18.80 20.27
N GLY A 173 -2.40 -19.83 20.92
CA GLY A 173 -3.57 -20.62 20.49
C GLY A 173 -3.79 -20.77 18.99
N ARG A 174 -2.78 -21.17 18.22
CA ARG A 174 -2.99 -21.57 16.85
C ARG A 174 -3.69 -22.92 16.91
N VAL A 175 -4.96 -22.94 16.49
CA VAL A 175 -5.49 -24.11 15.80
C VAL A 175 -4.35 -24.64 14.92
N ASN A 176 -3.84 -25.81 15.24
CA ASN A 176 -2.73 -26.39 14.53
C ASN A 176 -3.30 -26.84 13.18
N ILE A 177 -3.30 -25.93 12.20
CA ILE A 177 -3.81 -26.16 10.84
C ILE A 177 -3.13 -27.38 10.25
N GLU A 178 -1.85 -27.59 10.56
CA GLU A 178 -1.06 -28.73 10.15
C GLU A 178 -1.54 -30.04 10.78
N GLU A 179 -1.87 -30.02 12.07
CA GLU A 179 -2.44 -31.19 12.77
C GLU A 179 -3.88 -31.48 12.33
N ARG A 180 -4.68 -30.44 12.06
CA ARG A 180 -6.01 -30.57 11.47
C ARG A 180 -5.92 -31.12 10.04
N ARG A 181 -4.88 -30.74 9.27
CA ARG A 181 -4.58 -31.26 7.93
C ARG A 181 -4.10 -32.71 8.00
N ARG A 182 -3.25 -33.08 8.96
CA ARG A 182 -2.83 -34.48 9.21
C ARG A 182 -3.98 -35.37 9.68
N GLN A 183 -4.83 -34.88 10.58
CA GLN A 183 -6.02 -35.61 11.05
C GLN A 183 -7.04 -35.79 9.92
N ARG A 184 -7.25 -34.76 9.08
CA ARG A 184 -8.07 -34.86 7.87
C ARG A 184 -7.47 -35.82 6.85
N ALA A 185 -6.19 -35.71 6.52
CA ALA A 185 -5.50 -36.62 5.60
C ALA A 185 -5.53 -38.08 6.07
N ALA A 186 -5.39 -38.33 7.38
CA ALA A 186 -5.48 -39.67 7.97
C ALA A 186 -6.93 -40.22 7.94
N ALA A 187 -7.94 -39.39 8.20
CA ALA A 187 -9.35 -39.77 8.09
C ALA A 187 -9.83 -39.92 6.64
N GLN A 188 -9.31 -39.11 5.71
CA GLN A 188 -9.67 -39.07 4.29
C GLN A 188 -9.05 -40.21 3.49
N ARG A 189 -7.83 -40.66 3.79
CA ARG A 189 -7.29 -41.90 3.19
C ARG A 189 -8.18 -43.11 3.44
N SER A 190 -8.91 -43.13 4.56
CA SER A 190 -9.92 -44.17 4.86
C SER A 190 -11.26 -43.93 4.16
N ALA A 191 -11.57 -42.72 3.67
CA ALA A 191 -12.85 -42.37 3.05
C ALA A 191 -12.74 -42.35 1.51
N ALA A 192 -11.70 -41.72 0.95
CA ALA A 192 -11.39 -41.71 -0.48
C ALA A 192 -11.16 -43.13 -1.03
N GLY A 193 -10.56 -44.03 -0.23
CA GLY A 193 -10.43 -45.44 -0.59
C GLY A 193 -11.77 -46.19 -0.72
N ARG A 194 -12.85 -45.68 -0.11
CA ARG A 194 -14.22 -46.23 -0.19
C ARG A 194 -15.07 -45.54 -1.27
N ILE A 195 -14.62 -44.41 -1.82
CA ILE A 195 -15.32 -43.79 -2.95
C ILE A 195 -15.15 -44.71 -4.17
N GLY A 196 -16.28 -45.09 -4.76
CA GLY A 196 -16.34 -46.05 -5.87
C GLY A 196 -16.29 -47.53 -5.45
N GLU A 197 -16.45 -47.85 -4.16
CA GLU A 197 -16.58 -49.23 -3.69
C GLU A 197 -17.86 -49.87 -4.28
N GLY A 198 -17.69 -50.99 -5.00
CA GLY A 198 -18.78 -51.67 -5.73
C GLY A 198 -18.92 -51.29 -7.21
N LEU A 199 -18.12 -50.33 -7.70
CA LEU A 199 -18.00 -50.02 -9.13
C LEU A 199 -16.95 -50.91 -9.80
N ALA A 200 -17.03 -51.04 -11.12
CA ALA A 200 -15.98 -51.63 -11.93
C ALA A 200 -14.67 -50.84 -11.76
N ASP A 201 -13.54 -51.54 -11.87
CA ASP A 201 -12.21 -50.97 -11.58
C ASP A 201 -11.91 -49.70 -12.39
N GLU A 202 -12.28 -49.66 -13.67
CA GLU A 202 -12.10 -48.47 -14.54
C GLU A 202 -12.92 -47.26 -14.03
N ASP A 203 -14.19 -47.48 -13.67
CA ASP A 203 -15.06 -46.41 -13.17
C ASP A 203 -14.64 -45.90 -11.79
N ARG A 204 -14.16 -46.82 -10.95
CA ARG A 204 -13.61 -46.52 -9.65
C ARG A 204 -12.33 -45.69 -9.76
N GLU A 205 -11.41 -46.08 -10.64
CA GLU A 205 -10.16 -45.35 -10.88
C GLU A 205 -10.43 -43.93 -11.40
N ASP A 206 -11.37 -43.76 -12.33
CA ASP A 206 -11.79 -42.45 -12.83
C ASP A 206 -12.28 -41.51 -11.71
N ILE A 207 -13.15 -42.02 -10.82
CA ILE A 207 -13.69 -41.20 -9.73
C ILE A 207 -12.61 -40.92 -8.69
N GLN A 208 -11.75 -41.90 -8.37
CA GLN A 208 -10.65 -41.70 -7.42
C GLN A 208 -9.65 -40.67 -7.93
N THR A 209 -9.23 -40.75 -9.19
CA THR A 209 -8.30 -39.76 -9.78
C THR A 209 -8.90 -38.35 -9.83
N GLU A 210 -10.19 -38.20 -10.14
CA GLU A 210 -10.85 -36.89 -10.04
C GLU A 210 -11.00 -36.41 -8.60
N THR A 211 -11.20 -37.31 -7.64
CA THR A 211 -11.24 -36.97 -6.21
C THR A 211 -9.89 -36.45 -5.74
N GLU A 212 -8.79 -37.12 -6.11
CA GLU A 212 -7.43 -36.68 -5.77
C GLU A 212 -7.16 -35.27 -6.33
N LYS A 213 -7.52 -34.99 -7.59
CA LYS A 213 -7.40 -33.65 -8.18
C LYS A 213 -8.21 -32.60 -7.43
N GLN A 214 -9.41 -32.93 -6.97
CA GLN A 214 -10.23 -32.03 -6.16
C GLN A 214 -9.58 -31.72 -4.83
N GLU A 215 -9.09 -32.74 -4.12
CA GLU A 215 -8.42 -32.58 -2.84
C GLU A 215 -7.16 -31.71 -2.96
N ASP A 216 -6.33 -31.95 -3.97
CA ASP A 216 -5.16 -31.11 -4.26
C ASP A 216 -5.56 -29.65 -4.51
N THR A 217 -6.64 -29.44 -5.27
CA THR A 217 -7.17 -28.10 -5.55
C THR A 217 -7.67 -27.43 -4.26
N PHE A 218 -8.36 -28.16 -3.39
CA PHE A 218 -8.84 -27.64 -2.10
C PHE A 218 -7.70 -27.30 -1.14
N ASP A 219 -6.62 -28.09 -1.14
CA ASP A 219 -5.42 -27.80 -0.34
C ASP A 219 -4.74 -26.51 -0.81
N HIS A 220 -4.63 -26.30 -2.13
CA HIS A 220 -4.13 -25.03 -2.68
C HIS A 220 -5.03 -23.85 -2.35
N ILE A 221 -6.36 -24.01 -2.44
CA ILE A 221 -7.32 -22.98 -2.00
C ILE A 221 -7.11 -22.67 -0.52
N GLY A 222 -6.97 -23.70 0.32
CA GLY A 222 -6.73 -23.57 1.75
C GLY A 222 -5.46 -22.76 2.06
N SER A 223 -4.37 -23.02 1.32
CA SER A 223 -3.14 -22.25 1.43
C SER A 223 -3.33 -20.79 1.01
N ALA A 224 -3.94 -20.55 -0.16
CA ALA A 224 -4.19 -19.20 -0.67
C ALA A 224 -5.08 -18.38 0.28
N LEU A 225 -6.11 -19.00 0.87
CA LEU A 225 -6.95 -18.37 1.90
C LEU A 225 -6.19 -18.11 3.21
N GLY A 226 -5.24 -18.97 3.56
CA GLY A 226 -4.33 -18.76 4.69
C GLY A 226 -3.47 -17.52 4.50
N ASP A 227 -2.86 -17.37 3.32
CA ASP A 227 -2.07 -16.20 2.93
C ASP A 227 -2.94 -14.93 2.93
N LEU A 228 -4.13 -14.99 2.33
CA LEU A 228 -5.10 -13.90 2.32
C LEU A 228 -5.50 -13.46 3.73
N LYS A 229 -5.73 -14.41 4.64
CA LYS A 229 -6.02 -14.11 6.04
C LYS A 229 -4.84 -13.42 6.71
N HIS A 230 -3.62 -13.87 6.46
CA HIS A 230 -2.43 -13.24 7.02
C HIS A 230 -2.30 -11.80 6.55
N MET A 231 -2.33 -11.56 5.23
CA MET A 231 -2.28 -10.21 4.65
C MET A 231 -3.43 -9.33 5.13
N SER A 232 -4.64 -9.88 5.28
CA SER A 232 -5.79 -9.12 5.80
C SER A 232 -5.54 -8.62 7.24
N ASN A 233 -4.85 -9.41 8.07
CA ASN A 233 -4.49 -8.96 9.42
C ASN A 233 -3.42 -7.86 9.39
N GLU A 234 -2.43 -7.98 8.50
CA GLU A 234 -1.40 -6.96 8.31
C GLU A 234 -1.99 -5.65 7.79
N MET A 235 -2.82 -5.73 6.74
CA MET A 235 -3.59 -4.59 6.22
C MET A 235 -4.42 -3.95 7.33
N ASN A 236 -5.14 -4.75 8.13
CA ASN A 236 -5.92 -4.21 9.24
C ASN A 236 -5.05 -3.51 10.30
N ASN A 237 -3.86 -4.03 10.61
CA ASN A 237 -2.98 -3.42 11.59
C ASN A 237 -2.37 -2.12 11.07
N GLU A 238 -1.97 -2.09 9.79
CA GLU A 238 -1.47 -0.88 9.13
C GLU A 238 -2.56 0.18 9.03
N LEU A 239 -3.79 -0.18 8.66
CA LEU A 239 -4.94 0.74 8.67
C LEU A 239 -5.21 1.33 10.05
N LYS A 240 -5.19 0.52 11.11
CA LYS A 240 -5.34 1.02 12.50
C LYS A 240 -4.20 1.93 12.94
N ARG A 241 -2.98 1.68 12.46
CA ARG A 241 -1.85 2.58 12.70
C ARG A 241 -2.09 3.91 11.99
N GLN A 242 -2.41 3.87 10.70
CA GLN A 242 -2.65 5.06 9.89
C GLN A 242 -3.81 5.90 10.41
N GLU A 243 -4.90 5.27 10.87
CA GLU A 243 -6.03 5.96 11.51
C GLU A 243 -5.58 6.87 12.67
N ARG A 244 -4.74 6.34 13.57
CA ARG A 244 -4.21 7.12 14.70
C ARG A 244 -3.29 8.25 14.26
N VAL A 245 -2.45 7.99 13.27
CA VAL A 245 -1.54 9.02 12.73
C VAL A 245 -2.34 10.11 12.03
N LEU A 246 -3.38 9.76 11.28
CA LEU A 246 -4.28 10.72 10.64
C LEU A 246 -4.99 11.62 11.65
N ASP A 247 -5.48 11.07 12.76
CA ASP A 247 -6.09 11.86 13.84
C ASP A 247 -5.07 12.85 14.42
N ALA A 248 -3.85 12.40 14.72
CA ALA A 248 -2.79 13.24 15.25
C ALA A 248 -2.36 14.33 14.26
N VAL A 249 -2.17 13.98 12.99
CA VAL A 249 -1.84 14.91 11.90
C VAL A 249 -2.95 15.95 11.72
N THR A 250 -4.21 15.55 11.85
CA THR A 250 -5.36 16.47 11.72
C THR A 250 -5.37 17.48 12.87
N ASP A 251 -5.29 17.04 14.12
CA ASP A 251 -5.24 17.92 15.30
C ASP A 251 -4.04 18.87 15.24
N HIS A 252 -2.88 18.33 14.87
CA HIS A 252 -1.65 19.11 14.73
C HIS A 252 -1.77 20.14 13.60
N THR A 253 -2.37 19.77 12.47
CA THR A 253 -2.61 20.70 11.35
C THR A 253 -3.54 21.84 11.76
N ASP A 254 -4.62 21.56 12.48
CA ASP A 254 -5.57 22.57 12.96
C ASP A 254 -4.90 23.55 13.92
N ARG A 255 -4.07 23.03 14.85
CA ARG A 255 -3.28 23.86 15.76
C ARG A 255 -2.29 24.74 15.00
N SER A 256 -1.48 24.16 14.13
CA SER A 256 -0.47 24.89 13.35
C SER A 256 -1.12 25.96 12.46
N ALA A 257 -2.28 25.67 11.87
CA ALA A 257 -3.06 26.63 11.10
C ALA A 257 -3.54 27.82 11.95
N TYR A 258 -4.07 27.56 13.15
CA TYR A 258 -4.48 28.60 14.09
C TYR A 258 -3.30 29.48 14.52
N GLU A 259 -2.16 28.87 14.85
CA GLU A 259 -0.97 29.60 15.27
C GLU A 259 -0.38 30.45 14.14
N LEU A 260 -0.28 29.90 12.92
CA LEU A 260 0.12 30.64 11.72
C LEU A 260 -0.79 31.84 11.46
N GLN A 261 -2.11 31.68 11.60
CA GLN A 261 -3.06 32.76 11.41
C GLN A 261 -2.84 33.88 12.45
N ASN A 262 -2.61 33.53 13.71
CA ASN A 262 -2.32 34.47 14.77
C ASN A 262 -1.02 35.23 14.54
N VAL A 263 0.06 34.52 14.17
CA VAL A 263 1.36 35.12 13.83
C VAL A 263 1.22 36.08 12.65
N SER A 264 0.50 35.67 11.61
CA SER A 264 0.22 36.49 10.43
C SER A 264 -0.60 37.74 10.77
N HIS A 265 -1.63 37.60 11.61
CA HIS A 265 -2.44 38.73 12.06
C HIS A 265 -1.61 39.71 12.90
N GLN A 266 -0.81 39.20 13.85
CA GLN A 266 0.06 40.01 14.70
C GLN A 266 1.12 40.75 13.87
N ALA A 267 1.75 40.09 12.91
CA ALA A 267 2.71 40.71 11.99
C ALA A 267 2.07 41.87 11.20
N LYS A 268 0.86 41.68 10.66
CA LYS A 268 0.12 42.72 9.93
C LYS A 268 -0.16 43.93 10.83
N LYS A 269 -0.56 43.70 12.08
CA LYS A 269 -0.85 44.75 13.06
C LYS A 269 0.40 45.53 13.44
N ASP A 270 1.48 44.84 13.78
CA ASP A 270 2.71 45.44 14.30
C ASP A 270 3.48 46.21 13.22
N PHE A 271 3.51 45.70 12.00
CA PHE A 271 4.33 46.28 10.92
C PHE A 271 3.53 47.08 9.89
N LYS A 272 2.20 47.24 10.09
CA LYS A 272 1.27 47.88 9.14
C LYS A 272 1.62 47.51 7.70
N VAL A 273 1.85 46.21 7.44
CA VAL A 273 2.33 45.72 6.15
C VAL A 273 1.32 46.17 5.10
N ARG A 274 1.62 47.28 4.42
CA ARG A 274 0.77 47.80 3.36
C ARG A 274 0.87 46.75 2.25
N PRO A 275 -0.24 46.19 1.75
CA PRO A 275 -0.17 45.39 0.54
C PRO A 275 0.51 46.25 -0.51
N ALA A 276 1.55 45.71 -1.14
CA ALA A 276 2.30 46.43 -2.16
C ALA A 276 1.29 47.03 -3.15
N ARG A 277 1.24 48.36 -3.26
CA ARG A 277 0.51 49.02 -4.33
C ARG A 277 1.08 48.43 -5.61
N GLN A 278 0.28 47.65 -6.34
CA GLN A 278 0.57 47.35 -7.74
C GLN A 278 0.92 48.70 -8.37
N SER A 279 2.16 48.82 -8.85
CA SER A 279 2.59 50.02 -9.57
C SER A 279 1.74 50.08 -10.83
N GLY A 280 0.62 50.81 -10.76
CA GLY A 280 -0.09 51.26 -11.94
C GLY A 280 0.95 51.91 -12.83
N GLY A 281 1.19 51.30 -13.99
CA GLY A 281 2.25 51.65 -14.91
C GLY A 281 2.26 53.15 -15.14
N GLY A 282 3.29 53.80 -14.60
CA GLY A 282 3.64 55.16 -14.99
C GLY A 282 4.04 55.13 -16.45
N MET A 283 3.06 55.30 -17.34
CA MET A 283 3.31 55.59 -18.74
C MET A 283 4.25 56.78 -18.80
N LYS A 284 5.44 56.50 -19.34
CA LYS A 284 6.53 57.40 -19.72
C LYS A 284 6.01 58.78 -20.17
N ARG A 285 5.95 59.74 -19.24
CA ARG A 285 5.81 61.18 -19.54
C ARG A 285 7.10 61.81 -20.06
N GLN A 286 7.95 61.04 -20.76
CA GLN A 286 9.14 61.54 -21.45
C GLN A 286 9.03 61.48 -22.98
N ALA A 287 7.92 61.00 -23.55
CA ALA A 287 7.74 60.91 -25.01
C ALA A 287 6.72 61.92 -25.61
N LEU A 288 6.32 62.97 -24.88
CA LEU A 288 5.37 64.00 -25.36
C LEU A 288 5.95 65.43 -25.39
N ARG A 289 7.28 65.58 -25.41
CA ARG A 289 7.95 66.86 -25.70
C ARG A 289 8.65 66.91 -27.06
N ALA A 290 8.46 65.91 -27.91
CA ALA A 290 9.07 65.84 -29.25
C ALA A 290 8.07 66.01 -30.41
N ALA A 291 6.80 66.32 -30.13
CA ALA A 291 5.75 66.48 -31.15
C ALA A 291 5.05 67.85 -31.10
N SER A 292 5.78 68.92 -30.77
CA SER A 292 5.31 70.32 -30.92
C SER A 292 6.37 71.23 -31.53
N LYS A 293 7.36 70.66 -32.22
CA LYS A 293 8.30 71.39 -33.08
C LYS A 293 8.18 70.85 -34.51
N PHE A 294 6.98 70.95 -35.08
CA PHE A 294 6.74 70.90 -36.53
C PHE A 294 5.31 71.36 -36.80
N VAL A 295 5.08 72.67 -36.61
CA VAL A 295 4.22 73.54 -37.43
C VAL A 295 4.94 74.87 -37.51
#